data_AF-A0A2E7CL14-F1
#
_entry.id   AF-A0A2E7CL14-F1
#
_cell.length_a   1.000
_cell.length_b   1.000
_cell.length_c   1.000
_cell.angle_alpha   90.00
_cell.angle_beta   90.00
_cell.angle_gamma   90.00
#
_symmetry.space_group_name_H-M   'P 1'
#
loop_
_entity.id
_entity.type
_entity.pdbx_description
1 polymer ?
#
loop_
_entity_poly.entity_id
_entity_poly.type
_entity_poly.pdbx_seq_one_letter_code
_entity_poly.pdbx_strand_id
1 'polypeptide(L)'
;MKHLYWLFEIQGQVSRRAYFIVGFVLMLFKYGIDAGFLYFNTRKIISPWFYLTPIVSVKQDFLNINEGGLIGLLLVTLMFVWIGVSMTVRRLRDMGHSTHWALFFFVPFLNYLAMLVFAMIPSEQAVEPKSEASDQEDSFPIVSVLLGVFSGAILAVVVTFFCVYVFKSYGFTLFIGTPFVMGFVSSAFLNKKHFHSLTRTLMVSVVTCVTGGGLLLLFAVEGVLCLAMLAPFALILSLMGAVLARGFLQNSMPPAAILALVCMPLLAISEPRFEPDLREVATTIEINAPPEHVWEHVVSFSELPQPSRWFFNLGVAYPIRARIEGSGVGAVRYCEFSTGPFVEPITHWEEAKRLAFSVRSQPPTMQEWSPYQKVEAPHLTESLVSRRGEFRLVRLNNGGTRLEGSTWYTLDMAPSFYWTLWSDWLISSIHTRVLQHIKSEAEQ
;
A
#
# COMPACT_ATOMS: atom_id res chain seq x y z
N MET A 1 -21.55 -0.86 23.77
CA MET A 1 -20.11 -0.99 23.44
C MET A 1 -19.57 -2.42 23.62
N LYS A 2 -19.73 -3.09 24.78
CA LYS A 2 -19.23 -4.48 24.99
C LYS A 2 -19.66 -5.49 23.90
N HIS A 3 -20.88 -5.39 23.37
CA HIS A 3 -21.36 -6.28 22.31
C HIS A 3 -20.69 -6.10 20.94
N LEU A 4 -20.13 -4.91 20.64
CA LEU A 4 -19.38 -4.71 19.38
C LEU A 4 -17.97 -5.28 19.47
N TYR A 5 -17.30 -5.15 20.62
CA TYR A 5 -15.96 -5.72 20.84
C TYR A 5 -15.94 -7.24 20.64
N TRP A 6 -17.01 -7.92 21.03
CA TRP A 6 -17.16 -9.37 20.82
C TRP A 6 -17.07 -9.80 19.35
N LEU A 7 -17.34 -8.93 18.37
CA LEU A 7 -17.17 -9.26 16.94
C LEU A 7 -15.69 -9.29 16.51
N PHE A 8 -14.84 -8.57 17.22
CA PHE A 8 -13.41 -8.42 16.89
C PHE A 8 -12.49 -9.33 17.69
N GLU A 9 -13.00 -9.95 18.76
CA GLU A 9 -12.27 -10.88 19.60
C GLU A 9 -12.04 -12.22 18.89
N ILE A 10 -10.78 -12.62 18.76
CA ILE A 10 -10.38 -13.91 18.19
C ILE A 10 -10.44 -15.05 19.21
N GLN A 11 -10.45 -14.75 20.51
CA GLN A 11 -10.52 -15.77 21.57
C GLN A 11 -11.97 -16.16 21.90
N GLY A 12 -12.14 -17.32 22.52
CA GLY A 12 -13.45 -17.86 22.91
C GLY A 12 -14.10 -18.74 21.84
N GLN A 13 -15.40 -19.00 22.05
CA GLN A 13 -16.26 -19.87 21.26
C GLN A 13 -17.49 -19.11 20.77
N VAL A 14 -18.07 -19.55 19.64
CA VAL A 14 -19.31 -18.99 19.10
C VAL A 14 -20.27 -20.14 18.79
N SER A 15 -21.45 -20.08 19.42
CA SER A 15 -22.49 -21.08 19.21
C SER A 15 -23.02 -21.06 17.77
N ARG A 16 -23.57 -22.20 17.34
CA ARG A 16 -24.17 -22.37 16.01
C ARG A 16 -25.16 -21.27 15.63
N ARG A 17 -26.09 -20.95 16.54
CA ARG A 17 -27.13 -19.93 16.32
C ARG A 17 -26.52 -18.54 16.16
N ALA A 18 -25.58 -18.19 17.03
CA ALA A 18 -24.90 -16.90 16.96
C ALA A 18 -24.08 -16.78 15.67
N TYR A 19 -23.34 -17.83 15.29
CA TYR A 19 -22.54 -17.85 14.07
C TYR A 19 -23.40 -17.65 12.81
N PHE A 20 -24.51 -18.38 12.69
CA PHE A 20 -25.41 -18.27 11.55
C PHE A 20 -26.09 -16.90 11.47
N ILE A 21 -26.69 -16.43 12.57
CA ILE A 21 -27.45 -15.16 12.59
C ILE A 21 -26.51 -13.99 12.34
N VAL A 22 -25.40 -13.91 13.08
CA VAL A 22 -24.45 -12.79 12.96
C VAL A 22 -23.77 -12.83 11.59
N GLY A 23 -23.38 -14.01 11.10
CA GLY A 23 -22.81 -14.16 9.76
C GLY A 23 -23.75 -13.70 8.65
N PHE A 24 -25.01 -14.12 8.69
CA PHE A 24 -26.02 -13.71 7.71
C PHE A 24 -26.33 -12.21 7.77
N VAL A 25 -26.50 -11.66 8.98
CA VAL A 25 -26.73 -10.22 9.18
C VAL A 25 -25.54 -9.40 8.70
N LEU A 26 -24.31 -9.78 9.02
CA LEU A 26 -23.10 -9.09 8.55
C LEU A 26 -22.93 -9.20 7.04
N MET A 27 -23.28 -10.33 6.44
CA MET A 27 -23.25 -10.49 4.97
C MET A 27 -24.23 -9.52 4.29
N LEU A 28 -25.48 -9.46 4.76
CA LEU A 28 -26.47 -8.51 4.23
C LEU A 28 -26.06 -7.06 4.48
N PHE A 29 -25.52 -6.77 5.67
CA PHE A 29 -25.07 -5.43 6.02
C PHE A 29 -23.87 -4.99 5.16
N LYS A 30 -22.88 -5.87 4.94
CA LYS A 30 -21.76 -5.59 4.03
C LYS A 30 -22.23 -5.40 2.60
N TYR A 31 -23.11 -6.26 2.12
CA TYR A 31 -23.72 -6.11 0.80
C TYR A 31 -24.42 -4.76 0.66
N GLY A 32 -25.19 -4.35 1.67
CA GLY A 32 -25.88 -3.05 1.70
C GLY A 32 -24.91 -1.87 1.69
N ILE A 33 -23.80 -1.94 2.44
CA ILE A 33 -22.74 -0.91 2.42
C ILE A 33 -22.14 -0.82 1.02
N ASP A 34 -21.69 -1.93 0.44
CA ASP A 34 -21.02 -1.93 -0.86
C ASP A 34 -21.97 -1.52 -1.98
N ALA A 35 -23.18 -2.08 -2.03
CA ALA A 35 -24.17 -1.77 -3.04
C ALA A 35 -24.62 -0.30 -2.93
N GLY A 36 -24.86 0.19 -1.72
CA GLY A 36 -25.18 1.59 -1.48
C GLY A 36 -24.05 2.52 -1.91
N PHE A 37 -22.83 2.25 -1.42
CA PHE A 37 -21.65 3.05 -1.74
C PHE A 37 -21.39 3.10 -3.25
N LEU A 38 -21.40 1.95 -3.92
CA LEU A 38 -21.15 1.87 -5.35
C LEU A 38 -22.30 2.45 -6.17
N TYR A 39 -23.55 2.33 -5.72
CA TYR A 39 -24.68 3.01 -6.34
C TYR A 39 -24.58 4.54 -6.24
N PHE A 40 -24.18 5.08 -5.10
CA PHE A 40 -24.01 6.53 -4.93
C PHE A 40 -22.91 7.10 -5.83
N ASN A 41 -21.84 6.34 -6.08
CA ASN A 41 -20.71 6.80 -6.89
C ASN A 41 -20.86 6.51 -8.39
N THR A 42 -21.41 5.35 -8.77
CA THR A 42 -21.47 4.89 -10.17
C THR A 42 -22.87 4.90 -10.78
N ARG A 43 -23.91 5.09 -9.97
CA ARG A 43 -25.33 4.91 -10.35
C ARG A 43 -25.69 3.51 -10.87
N LYS A 44 -24.79 2.53 -10.70
CA LYS A 44 -25.04 1.12 -11.07
C LYS A 44 -25.47 0.33 -9.85
N ILE A 45 -26.39 -0.61 -10.04
CA ILE A 45 -26.82 -1.54 -9.00
C ILE A 45 -25.99 -2.80 -9.10
N ILE A 46 -25.39 -3.19 -7.99
CA ILE A 46 -24.63 -4.44 -7.89
C ILE A 46 -25.59 -5.56 -7.53
N SER A 47 -25.46 -6.70 -8.21
CA SER A 47 -26.19 -7.92 -7.84
C SER A 47 -25.34 -8.76 -6.88
N PRO A 48 -25.93 -9.64 -6.04
CA PRO A 48 -25.17 -10.54 -5.18
C PRO A 48 -24.17 -11.41 -5.95
N TRP A 49 -24.45 -11.70 -7.23
CA TRP A 49 -23.57 -12.44 -8.14
C TRP A 49 -22.21 -11.75 -8.34
N PHE A 50 -22.12 -10.43 -8.17
CA PHE A 50 -20.87 -9.69 -8.27
C PHE A 50 -19.75 -10.22 -7.36
N TYR A 51 -20.11 -10.73 -6.17
CA TYR A 51 -19.15 -11.31 -5.22
C TYR A 51 -18.67 -12.71 -5.65
N LEU A 52 -19.46 -13.38 -6.46
CA LEU A 52 -19.19 -14.73 -6.98
C LEU A 52 -18.47 -14.67 -8.33
N THR A 53 -18.53 -13.56 -9.05
CA THR A 53 -17.88 -13.42 -10.35
C THR A 53 -16.36 -13.25 -10.21
N PRO A 54 -15.52 -14.16 -10.77
CA PRO A 54 -14.06 -13.98 -10.80
C PRO A 54 -13.60 -13.04 -11.94
N ILE A 55 -14.52 -12.65 -12.82
CA ILE A 55 -14.24 -11.83 -14.00
C ILE A 55 -13.87 -10.41 -13.56
N VAL A 56 -12.59 -10.06 -13.71
CA VAL A 56 -12.02 -8.77 -13.33
C VAL A 56 -12.65 -7.61 -14.10
N SER A 57 -12.93 -7.78 -15.41
CA SER A 57 -13.51 -6.72 -16.25
C SER A 57 -14.89 -6.28 -15.77
N VAL A 58 -15.72 -7.22 -15.28
CA VAL A 58 -17.02 -6.90 -14.67
C VAL A 58 -16.84 -6.10 -13.39
N LYS A 59 -15.77 -6.33 -12.62
CA LYS A 59 -15.49 -5.56 -11.39
C LYS A 59 -14.97 -4.16 -11.69
N GLN A 60 -14.17 -3.99 -12.74
CA GLN A 60 -13.61 -2.71 -13.16
C GLN A 60 -14.70 -1.67 -13.44
N ASP A 61 -15.78 -2.08 -14.12
CA ASP A 61 -16.90 -1.21 -14.46
C ASP A 61 -17.65 -0.62 -13.24
N PHE A 62 -17.55 -1.27 -12.08
CA PHE A 62 -18.13 -0.79 -10.83
C PHE A 62 -17.10 -0.12 -9.92
N LEU A 63 -15.82 -0.44 -10.08
CA LEU A 63 -14.73 0.10 -9.25
C LEU A 63 -14.08 1.35 -9.86
N ASN A 64 -14.61 1.88 -10.96
CA ASN A 64 -14.24 3.20 -11.48
C ASN A 64 -14.85 4.31 -10.61
N ILE A 65 -14.32 4.43 -9.39
CA ILE A 65 -14.69 5.40 -8.38
C ILE A 65 -13.42 6.14 -7.92
N ASN A 66 -13.58 7.26 -7.21
CA ASN A 66 -12.42 7.99 -6.71
C ASN A 66 -11.57 7.14 -5.74
N GLU A 67 -10.29 7.49 -5.62
CA GLU A 67 -9.34 6.76 -4.76
C GLU A 67 -9.79 6.71 -3.29
N GLY A 68 -10.36 7.81 -2.78
CA GLY A 68 -10.93 7.84 -1.43
C GLY A 68 -12.04 6.81 -1.22
N GLY A 69 -12.85 6.55 -2.24
CA GLY A 69 -13.87 5.51 -2.20
C GLY A 69 -13.30 4.10 -2.24
N LEU A 70 -12.25 3.86 -3.02
CA LEU A 70 -11.52 2.59 -3.01
C LEU A 70 -10.89 2.31 -1.64
N ILE A 71 -10.31 3.32 -0.98
CA ILE A 71 -9.82 3.22 0.39
C ILE A 71 -10.95 2.80 1.34
N GLY A 72 -12.07 3.51 1.28
CA GLY A 72 -13.25 3.22 2.11
C GLY A 72 -13.69 1.78 1.95
N LEU A 73 -13.86 1.31 0.70
CA LEU A 73 -14.24 -0.07 0.40
C LEU A 73 -13.20 -1.09 0.89
N LEU A 74 -11.91 -0.81 0.75
CA LEU A 74 -10.84 -1.70 1.23
C LEU A 74 -10.85 -1.79 2.75
N LEU A 75 -10.91 -0.66 3.47
CA LEU A 75 -10.94 -0.63 4.93
C LEU A 75 -12.16 -1.36 5.49
N VAL A 76 -13.34 -1.13 4.90
CA VAL A 76 -14.55 -1.88 5.26
C VAL A 76 -14.36 -3.36 4.94
N THR A 77 -13.82 -3.72 3.78
CA THR A 77 -13.57 -5.13 3.43
C THR A 77 -12.61 -5.80 4.42
N LEU A 78 -11.49 -5.17 4.78
CA LEU A 78 -10.55 -5.69 5.78
C LEU A 78 -11.21 -5.88 7.15
N MET A 79 -12.06 -4.93 7.57
CA MET A 79 -12.83 -5.03 8.80
C MET A 79 -13.77 -6.25 8.80
N PHE A 80 -14.52 -6.47 7.71
CA PHE A 80 -15.44 -7.61 7.61
C PHE A 80 -14.70 -8.94 7.44
N VAL A 81 -13.58 -8.95 6.74
CA VAL A 81 -12.69 -10.12 6.66
C VAL A 81 -12.21 -10.49 8.06
N TRP A 82 -11.77 -9.52 8.87
CA TRP A 82 -11.36 -9.76 10.24
C TRP A 82 -12.47 -10.41 11.08
N ILE A 83 -13.67 -9.82 11.05
CA ILE A 83 -14.82 -10.34 11.80
C ILE A 83 -15.20 -11.75 11.31
N GLY A 84 -15.25 -11.97 10.00
CA GLY A 84 -15.60 -13.25 9.40
C GLY A 84 -14.62 -14.37 9.74
N VAL A 85 -13.31 -14.10 9.66
CA VAL A 85 -12.27 -15.07 10.05
C VAL A 85 -12.32 -15.33 11.55
N SER A 86 -12.41 -14.28 12.37
CA SER A 86 -12.51 -14.40 13.83
C SER A 86 -13.69 -15.28 14.25
N MET A 87 -14.89 -14.99 13.71
CA MET A 87 -16.09 -15.79 13.95
C MET A 87 -15.92 -17.25 13.54
N THR A 88 -15.29 -17.49 12.39
CA THR A 88 -15.07 -18.84 11.85
C THR A 88 -14.10 -19.64 12.71
N VAL A 89 -13.01 -19.01 13.16
CA VAL A 89 -12.05 -19.62 14.09
C VAL A 89 -12.75 -20.00 15.40
N ARG A 90 -13.55 -19.11 15.99
CA ARG A 90 -14.28 -19.40 17.23
C ARG A 90 -15.39 -20.44 17.05
N ARG A 91 -16.04 -20.49 15.89
CA ARG A 91 -17.01 -21.54 15.53
C ARG A 91 -16.33 -22.91 15.45
N LEU A 92 -15.17 -22.99 14.80
CA LEU A 92 -14.42 -24.25 14.69
C LEU A 92 -14.02 -24.80 16.06
N ARG A 93 -13.63 -23.93 17.01
CA ARG A 93 -13.37 -24.33 18.40
C ARG A 93 -14.60 -24.83 19.13
N ASP A 94 -15.75 -24.19 18.92
CA ASP A 94 -17.02 -24.63 19.51
C ASP A 94 -17.47 -26.00 18.98
N MET A 95 -17.01 -26.37 17.78
CA MET A 95 -17.21 -27.71 17.20
C MET A 95 -16.09 -28.70 17.55
N GLY A 96 -15.08 -28.30 18.34
CA GLY A 96 -13.88 -29.10 18.63
C GLY A 96 -12.98 -29.42 17.42
N HIS A 97 -13.24 -28.80 16.27
CA HIS A 97 -12.44 -29.01 15.06
C HIS A 97 -11.21 -28.11 15.02
N SER A 98 -10.25 -28.52 14.19
CA SER A 98 -9.04 -27.73 13.99
C SER A 98 -9.31 -26.38 13.32
N THR A 99 -8.72 -25.31 13.85
CA THR A 99 -9.00 -23.93 13.43
C THR A 99 -8.42 -23.59 12.07
N HIS A 100 -7.49 -24.40 11.53
CA HIS A 100 -6.94 -24.22 10.17
C HIS A 100 -8.01 -24.29 9.07
N TRP A 101 -9.16 -24.93 9.32
CA TRP A 101 -10.28 -24.93 8.36
C TRP A 101 -10.83 -23.52 8.11
N ALA A 102 -10.52 -22.53 8.96
CA ALA A 102 -10.86 -21.14 8.68
C ALA A 102 -10.08 -20.55 7.48
N LEU A 103 -9.01 -21.19 6.99
CA LEU A 103 -8.31 -20.74 5.78
C LEU A 103 -9.19 -20.83 4.53
N PHE A 104 -10.20 -21.71 4.51
CA PHE A 104 -11.19 -21.75 3.42
C PHE A 104 -11.97 -20.43 3.29
N PHE A 105 -11.97 -19.58 4.30
CA PHE A 105 -12.56 -18.24 4.23
C PHE A 105 -11.93 -17.37 3.13
N PHE A 106 -10.64 -17.56 2.83
CA PHE A 106 -9.92 -16.79 1.81
C PHE A 106 -10.06 -17.37 0.40
N VAL A 107 -10.68 -18.55 0.26
CA VAL A 107 -10.88 -19.18 -1.05
C VAL A 107 -12.29 -18.87 -1.55
N PRO A 108 -12.46 -18.18 -2.69
CA PRO A 108 -13.77 -17.88 -3.26
C PRO A 108 -14.63 -19.13 -3.42
N PHE A 109 -15.95 -19.00 -3.24
CA PHE A 109 -16.97 -20.07 -3.24
C PHE A 109 -16.85 -21.06 -2.08
N LEU A 110 -15.65 -21.57 -1.82
CA LEU A 110 -15.38 -22.47 -0.69
C LEU A 110 -15.62 -21.77 0.64
N ASN A 111 -15.41 -20.46 0.72
CA ASN A 111 -15.73 -19.67 1.91
C ASN A 111 -17.20 -19.79 2.31
N TYR A 112 -18.14 -19.60 1.37
CA TYR A 112 -19.58 -19.70 1.63
C TYR A 112 -19.98 -21.13 1.97
N LEU A 113 -19.45 -22.12 1.25
CA LEU A 113 -19.69 -23.53 1.53
C LEU A 113 -19.20 -23.91 2.93
N ALA A 114 -17.98 -23.52 3.29
CA ALA A 114 -17.39 -23.77 4.60
C ALA A 114 -18.21 -23.11 5.72
N MET A 115 -18.59 -21.85 5.57
CA MET A 115 -19.44 -21.14 6.54
C MET A 115 -20.78 -21.85 6.74
N LEU A 116 -21.43 -22.32 5.66
CA LEU A 116 -22.68 -23.08 5.76
C LEU A 116 -22.47 -24.42 6.48
N VAL A 117 -21.43 -25.17 6.11
CA VAL A 117 -21.10 -26.45 6.75
C VAL A 117 -20.84 -26.27 8.24
N PHE A 118 -20.01 -25.29 8.63
CA PHE A 118 -19.72 -25.01 10.04
C PHE A 118 -20.95 -24.51 10.81
N ALA A 119 -21.87 -23.82 10.14
CA ALA A 119 -23.14 -23.43 10.73
C ALA A 119 -24.13 -24.59 10.92
N MET A 120 -23.94 -25.75 10.27
CA MET A 120 -24.82 -26.91 10.41
C MET A 120 -24.31 -27.92 11.45
N ILE A 121 -23.00 -28.11 11.55
CA ILE A 121 -22.39 -29.07 12.47
C ILE A 121 -22.74 -28.69 13.92
N PRO A 122 -23.16 -29.63 14.80
CA PRO A 122 -23.44 -29.36 16.20
C PRO A 122 -22.21 -28.86 16.98
N SER A 123 -22.44 -28.15 18.09
CA SER A 123 -21.39 -27.87 19.07
C SER A 123 -20.98 -29.19 19.75
N GLU A 124 -19.69 -29.40 19.94
CA GLU A 124 -19.23 -30.51 20.77
C GLU A 124 -19.57 -30.18 22.24
N GLN A 125 -19.98 -31.17 23.03
CA GLN A 125 -20.18 -30.94 24.46
C GLN A 125 -18.86 -30.43 25.03
N ALA A 126 -18.92 -29.35 25.81
CA ALA A 126 -17.76 -28.72 26.41
C ALA A 126 -17.00 -29.76 27.26
N VAL A 127 -16.00 -30.41 26.66
CA VAL A 127 -14.92 -30.99 27.43
C VAL A 127 -14.24 -29.77 28.04
N GLU A 128 -14.28 -29.68 29.37
CA GLU A 128 -13.57 -28.63 30.10
C GLU A 128 -12.16 -28.53 29.49
N PRO A 129 -11.72 -27.32 29.07
CA PRO A 129 -10.38 -27.17 28.57
C PRO A 129 -9.48 -27.74 29.64
N LYS A 130 -8.70 -28.79 29.32
CA LYS A 130 -7.61 -29.22 30.19
C LYS A 130 -6.81 -27.97 30.49
N SER A 131 -6.96 -27.47 31.71
CA SER A 131 -6.17 -26.38 32.23
C SER A 131 -4.77 -26.94 32.44
N GLU A 132 -4.06 -27.17 31.35
CA GLU A 132 -2.61 -27.27 31.34
C GLU A 132 -2.07 -25.83 31.38
N ALA A 133 -2.46 -25.09 32.42
CA ALA A 133 -1.58 -24.11 33.02
C ALA A 133 -0.50 -24.92 33.74
N SER A 134 0.41 -25.54 32.98
CA SER A 134 1.70 -25.88 33.55
C SER A 134 2.47 -24.56 33.61
N ASP A 135 2.53 -23.98 34.81
CA ASP A 135 3.59 -23.05 35.23
C ASP A 135 4.95 -23.78 35.16
N GLN A 136 5.36 -24.18 33.95
CA GLN A 136 6.72 -24.58 33.66
C GLN A 136 7.45 -23.32 33.22
N GLU A 137 8.56 -23.06 33.92
CA GLU A 137 9.42 -21.90 33.79
C GLU A 137 9.46 -21.33 32.37
N ASP A 138 9.14 -20.04 32.31
CA ASP A 138 9.02 -19.15 31.17
C ASP A 138 10.39 -18.95 30.48
N SER A 139 11.03 -20.06 30.09
CA SER A 139 12.25 -20.04 29.30
C SER A 139 11.91 -19.40 27.96
N PHE A 140 12.51 -18.25 27.69
CA PHE A 140 12.28 -17.53 26.44
C PHE A 140 12.67 -18.47 25.29
N PRO A 141 11.74 -18.89 24.42
CA PRO A 141 12.00 -19.93 23.43
C PRO A 141 12.78 -19.34 22.26
N ILE A 142 14.05 -19.00 22.50
CA ILE A 142 14.89 -18.23 21.61
C ILE A 142 15.02 -18.91 20.25
N VAL A 143 15.09 -20.24 20.22
CA VAL A 143 15.15 -21.02 18.99
C VAL A 143 13.87 -20.84 18.16
N SER A 144 12.69 -20.92 18.79
CA SER A 144 11.40 -20.73 18.10
C SER A 144 11.24 -19.30 17.60
N VAL A 145 11.68 -18.31 18.39
CA VAL A 145 11.69 -16.89 18.01
C VAL A 145 12.58 -16.68 16.79
N LEU A 146 13.83 -17.15 16.85
CA LEU A 146 14.79 -17.02 15.75
C LEU A 146 14.27 -17.72 14.49
N LEU A 147 13.79 -18.95 14.59
CA LEU A 147 13.21 -19.67 13.46
C LEU A 147 12.02 -18.92 12.85
N GLY A 148 11.12 -18.37 13.67
CA GLY A 148 9.98 -17.59 13.21
C GLY A 148 10.38 -16.30 12.51
N VAL A 149 11.26 -15.52 13.12
CA VAL A 149 11.77 -14.25 12.59
C VAL A 149 12.50 -14.48 11.27
N PHE A 150 13.46 -15.40 11.22
CA PHE A 150 14.21 -15.67 10.00
C PHE A 150 13.35 -16.31 8.91
N SER A 151 12.40 -17.20 9.24
CA SER A 151 11.49 -17.77 8.24
C SER A 151 10.60 -16.69 7.61
N GLY A 152 10.02 -15.80 8.43
CA GLY A 152 9.24 -14.68 7.93
C GLY A 152 10.08 -13.69 7.11
N ALA A 153 11.29 -13.37 7.56
CA ALA A 153 12.17 -12.44 6.86
C ALA A 153 12.70 -13.01 5.53
N ILE A 154 13.11 -14.28 5.50
CA ILE A 154 13.53 -14.98 4.27
C ILE A 154 12.36 -15.06 3.28
N LEU A 155 11.15 -15.38 3.78
CA LEU A 155 9.96 -15.35 2.95
C LEU A 155 9.80 -13.97 2.29
N ALA A 156 9.89 -12.89 3.05
CA ALA A 156 9.79 -11.54 2.50
C ALA A 156 10.80 -11.28 1.37
N VAL A 157 12.07 -11.63 1.58
CA VAL A 157 13.11 -11.49 0.55
C VAL A 157 12.78 -12.29 -0.71
N VAL A 158 12.36 -13.56 -0.55
CA VAL A 158 11.99 -14.42 -1.66
C VAL A 158 10.79 -13.85 -2.42
N VAL A 159 9.73 -13.43 -1.72
CA VAL A 159 8.55 -12.85 -2.36
C VAL A 159 8.89 -11.57 -3.10
N THR A 160 9.63 -10.66 -2.47
CA THR A 160 10.10 -9.43 -3.13
C THR A 160 10.91 -9.76 -4.37
N PHE A 161 11.83 -10.72 -4.30
CA PHE A 161 12.65 -11.11 -5.45
C PHE A 161 11.78 -11.59 -6.62
N PHE A 162 10.83 -12.49 -6.38
CA PHE A 162 9.93 -12.99 -7.43
C PHE A 162 8.98 -11.89 -7.95
N CYS A 163 8.35 -11.12 -7.08
CA CYS A 163 7.44 -10.04 -7.49
C CYS A 163 8.17 -8.97 -8.33
N VAL A 164 9.33 -8.49 -7.86
CA VAL A 164 10.06 -7.38 -8.48
C VAL A 164 10.82 -7.83 -9.74
N TYR A 165 11.65 -8.87 -9.64
CA TYR A 165 12.56 -9.21 -10.73
C TYR A 165 12.00 -10.24 -11.72
N VAL A 166 11.08 -11.12 -11.28
CA VAL A 166 10.50 -12.15 -12.15
C VAL A 166 9.16 -11.69 -12.74
N PHE A 167 8.23 -11.27 -11.89
CA PHE A 167 6.88 -10.89 -12.32
C PHE A 167 6.76 -9.43 -12.74
N LYS A 168 7.76 -8.59 -12.40
CA LYS A 168 7.78 -7.14 -12.63
C LYS A 168 6.48 -6.48 -12.15
N SER A 169 6.10 -6.78 -10.92
CA SER A 169 4.83 -6.38 -10.33
C SER A 169 5.03 -5.81 -8.93
N TYR A 170 4.59 -4.57 -8.77
CA TYR A 170 4.50 -3.86 -7.49
C TYR A 170 3.06 -3.94 -6.97
N GLY A 171 2.63 -5.16 -6.68
CA GLY A 171 1.24 -5.54 -6.48
C GLY A 171 0.75 -5.66 -5.02
N PHE A 172 -0.50 -6.07 -4.86
CA PHE A 172 -1.12 -6.32 -3.56
C PHE A 172 -0.44 -7.44 -2.78
N THR A 173 0.09 -8.46 -3.46
CA THR A 173 0.83 -9.57 -2.85
C THR A 173 2.11 -9.04 -2.18
N LEU A 174 2.82 -8.14 -2.85
CA LEU A 174 4.04 -7.55 -2.32
C LEU A 174 3.74 -6.68 -1.08
N PHE A 175 2.80 -5.75 -1.20
CA PHE A 175 2.59 -4.72 -0.17
C PHE A 175 1.54 -5.05 0.90
N ILE A 176 0.63 -5.99 0.64
CA ILE A 176 -0.37 -6.43 1.62
C ILE A 176 -0.08 -7.86 2.09
N GLY A 177 0.06 -8.78 1.14
CA GLY A 177 0.22 -10.21 1.42
C GLY A 177 1.47 -10.51 2.23
N THR A 178 2.61 -10.03 1.76
CA THR A 178 3.92 -10.28 2.36
C THR A 178 3.99 -9.86 3.83
N PRO A 179 3.74 -8.58 4.21
CA PRO A 179 3.84 -8.18 5.61
C PRO A 179 2.86 -8.95 6.52
N PHE A 180 1.65 -9.24 6.03
CA PHE A 180 0.69 -10.06 6.76
C PHE A 180 1.21 -11.47 7.04
N VAL A 181 1.74 -12.16 6.01
CA VAL A 181 2.25 -13.52 6.16
C VAL A 181 3.52 -13.54 7.02
N MET A 182 4.38 -12.51 6.93
CA MET A 182 5.55 -12.38 7.83
C MET A 182 5.13 -12.40 9.31
N GLY A 183 4.12 -11.60 9.68
CA GLY A 183 3.61 -11.57 11.04
C GLY A 183 2.92 -12.87 11.45
N PHE A 184 2.17 -13.47 10.52
CA PHE A 184 1.53 -14.77 10.75
C PHE A 184 2.55 -15.87 11.01
N VAL A 185 3.55 -16.03 10.14
CA VAL A 185 4.57 -17.10 10.22
C VAL A 185 5.39 -16.94 11.49
N SER A 186 5.90 -15.75 11.79
CA SER A 186 6.75 -15.53 12.97
C SER A 186 6.01 -15.78 14.29
N SER A 187 4.77 -15.30 14.39
CA SER A 187 3.87 -15.60 15.50
C SER A 187 3.53 -17.09 15.59
N ALA A 188 3.44 -17.77 14.44
CA ALA A 188 3.11 -19.18 14.42
C ALA A 188 4.22 -20.08 14.96
N PHE A 189 5.48 -19.75 14.65
CA PHE A 189 6.63 -20.43 15.24
C PHE A 189 6.73 -20.19 16.74
N LEU A 190 6.50 -18.95 17.20
CA LEU A 190 6.51 -18.61 18.63
C LEU A 190 5.46 -19.41 19.40
N ASN A 191 4.21 -19.39 18.94
CA ASN A 191 3.06 -19.94 19.68
C ASN A 191 2.80 -21.42 19.38
N LYS A 192 3.70 -22.13 18.69
CA LYS A 192 3.49 -23.52 18.25
C LYS A 192 3.34 -24.52 19.41
N LYS A 193 4.15 -24.35 20.47
CA LYS A 193 4.22 -25.28 21.60
C LYS A 193 3.50 -24.73 22.84
N HIS A 194 3.70 -23.45 23.12
CA HIS A 194 3.11 -22.77 24.27
C HIS A 194 2.48 -21.45 23.80
N PHE A 195 1.31 -21.14 24.36
CA PHE A 195 0.65 -19.86 24.11
C PHE A 195 1.35 -18.76 24.88
N HIS A 196 2.04 -17.88 24.17
CA HIS A 196 2.68 -16.71 24.76
C HIS A 196 1.71 -15.53 24.84
N SER A 197 2.07 -14.54 25.66
CA SER A 197 1.30 -13.30 25.82
C SER A 197 1.14 -12.56 24.49
N LEU A 198 0.05 -11.78 24.39
CA LEU A 198 -0.23 -10.98 23.19
C LEU A 198 0.94 -10.04 22.87
N THR A 199 1.48 -9.38 23.88
CA THR A 199 2.63 -8.46 23.74
C THR A 199 3.84 -9.14 23.11
N ARG A 200 4.23 -10.33 23.59
CA ARG A 200 5.37 -11.07 23.02
C ARG A 200 5.13 -11.45 21.56
N THR A 201 3.90 -11.83 21.22
CA THR A 201 3.53 -12.13 19.83
C THR A 201 3.65 -10.92 18.92
N LEU A 202 3.11 -9.77 19.36
CA LEU A 202 3.20 -8.53 18.59
C LEU A 202 4.66 -8.08 18.43
N MET A 203 5.47 -8.17 19.50
CA MET A 203 6.90 -7.85 19.44
C MET A 203 7.66 -8.71 18.44
N VAL A 204 7.45 -10.03 18.41
CA VAL A 204 8.10 -10.92 17.43
C VAL A 204 7.70 -10.55 15.99
N SER A 205 6.44 -10.16 15.76
CA SER A 205 5.99 -9.65 14.47
C SER A 205 6.75 -8.39 14.03
N VAL A 206 6.89 -7.42 14.94
CA VAL A 206 7.63 -6.18 14.69
C VAL A 206 9.10 -6.47 14.40
N VAL A 207 9.75 -7.31 15.21
CA VAL A 207 11.14 -7.74 15.01
C VAL A 207 11.30 -8.44 13.65
N THR A 208 10.32 -9.24 13.23
CA THR A 208 10.31 -9.87 11.91
C THR A 208 10.24 -8.86 10.78
N CYS A 209 9.38 -7.84 10.88
CA CYS A 209 9.31 -6.74 9.90
C CYS A 209 10.63 -5.96 9.83
N VAL A 210 11.20 -5.60 10.98
CA VAL A 210 12.50 -4.89 11.04
C VAL A 210 13.61 -5.74 10.44
N THR A 211 13.64 -7.04 10.74
CA THR A 211 14.63 -7.98 10.18
C THR A 211 14.45 -8.15 8.68
N GLY A 212 13.22 -8.29 8.19
CA GLY A 212 12.92 -8.38 6.76
C GLY A 212 13.32 -7.12 6.00
N GLY A 213 12.96 -5.93 6.51
CA GLY A 213 13.42 -4.66 5.94
C GLY A 213 14.95 -4.53 5.98
N GLY A 214 15.58 -4.92 7.09
CA GLY A 214 17.04 -4.96 7.22
C GLY A 214 17.71 -5.89 6.21
N LEU A 215 17.14 -7.05 5.92
CA LEU A 215 17.64 -7.95 4.88
C LEU A 215 17.48 -7.34 3.48
N LEU A 216 16.35 -6.69 3.18
CA LEU A 216 16.17 -6.00 1.89
C LEU A 216 17.20 -4.88 1.68
N LEU A 217 17.52 -4.12 2.73
CA LEU A 217 18.62 -3.15 2.73
C LEU A 217 19.97 -3.82 2.55
N LEU A 218 20.22 -4.92 3.28
CA LEU A 218 21.46 -5.68 3.22
C LEU A 218 21.70 -6.30 1.84
N PHE A 219 20.66 -6.61 1.06
CA PHE A 219 20.80 -7.13 -0.30
C PHE A 219 20.67 -6.05 -1.39
N ALA A 220 20.65 -4.77 -1.02
CA ALA A 220 20.51 -3.63 -1.95
C ALA A 220 19.28 -3.71 -2.87
N VAL A 221 18.21 -4.37 -2.41
CA VAL A 221 16.96 -4.53 -3.16
C VAL A 221 16.09 -3.29 -3.02
N GLU A 222 16.06 -2.74 -1.82
CA GLU A 222 15.27 -1.56 -1.44
C GLU A 222 16.16 -0.55 -0.73
N GLY A 223 15.71 0.71 -0.67
CA GLY A 223 16.37 1.75 0.11
C GLY A 223 15.62 2.16 1.37
N VAL A 224 16.29 2.95 2.22
CA VAL A 224 15.73 3.32 3.52
C VAL A 224 14.49 4.19 3.39
N LEU A 225 14.40 5.05 2.38
CA LEU A 225 13.23 5.91 2.20
C LEU A 225 12.01 5.09 1.79
N CYS A 226 12.12 4.22 0.77
CA CYS A 226 11.01 3.36 0.39
C CYS A 226 10.53 2.44 1.52
N LEU A 227 11.44 1.88 2.32
CA LEU A 227 11.04 1.09 3.49
C LEU A 227 10.37 1.93 4.58
N ALA A 228 10.87 3.15 4.84
CA ALA A 228 10.24 4.07 5.79
C ALA A 228 8.84 4.48 5.33
N MET A 229 8.67 4.70 4.02
CA MET A 229 7.37 4.98 3.41
C MET A 229 6.43 3.79 3.62
N LEU A 230 6.87 2.55 3.36
CA LEU A 230 6.06 1.33 3.50
C LEU A 230 5.75 0.93 4.96
N ALA A 231 6.64 1.27 5.91
CA ALA A 231 6.61 0.73 7.28
C ALA A 231 5.28 0.90 8.03
N PRO A 232 4.59 2.06 8.02
CA PRO A 232 3.32 2.21 8.74
C PRO A 232 2.26 1.22 8.26
N PHE A 233 2.20 0.99 6.94
CA PHE A 233 1.23 0.09 6.34
C PHE A 233 1.61 -1.38 6.57
N ALA A 234 2.88 -1.74 6.36
CA ALA A 234 3.39 -3.08 6.58
C ALA A 234 3.28 -3.54 8.05
N LEU A 235 3.56 -2.66 9.01
CA LEU A 235 3.49 -3.00 10.44
C LEU A 235 2.06 -3.35 10.86
N ILE A 236 1.07 -2.55 10.46
CA ILE A 236 -0.34 -2.82 10.80
C ILE A 236 -0.75 -4.21 10.28
N LEU A 237 -0.44 -4.52 9.03
CA LEU A 237 -0.78 -5.79 8.41
C LEU A 237 -0.05 -6.97 9.05
N SER A 238 1.22 -6.80 9.40
CA SER A 238 2.01 -7.80 10.12
C SER A 238 1.41 -8.11 11.49
N LEU A 239 1.06 -7.07 12.26
CA LEU A 239 0.39 -7.26 13.56
C LEU A 239 -0.94 -8.01 13.41
N MET A 240 -1.74 -7.71 12.38
CA MET A 240 -2.97 -8.46 12.09
C MET A 240 -2.69 -9.94 11.82
N GLY A 241 -1.68 -10.24 11.00
CA GLY A 241 -1.24 -11.60 10.74
C GLY A 241 -0.80 -12.34 12.01
N ALA A 242 -0.05 -11.66 12.87
CA ALA A 242 0.45 -12.22 14.13
C ALA A 242 -0.67 -12.57 15.11
N VAL A 243 -1.69 -11.72 15.23
CA VAL A 243 -2.86 -11.98 16.08
C VAL A 243 -3.69 -13.12 15.51
N LEU A 244 -3.88 -13.18 14.19
CA LEU A 244 -4.59 -14.28 13.56
C LEU A 244 -3.88 -15.61 13.79
N ALA A 245 -2.56 -15.68 13.65
CA ALA A 245 -1.79 -16.90 13.93
C ALA A 245 -2.10 -17.48 15.33
N ARG A 246 -2.17 -16.64 16.38
CA ARG A 246 -2.59 -17.10 17.72
C ARG A 246 -3.99 -17.72 17.73
N GLY A 247 -4.89 -17.21 16.90
CA GLY A 247 -6.23 -17.78 16.72
C GLY A 247 -6.21 -19.19 16.11
N PHE A 248 -5.31 -19.40 15.15
CA PHE A 248 -5.16 -20.64 14.37
C PHE A 248 -4.36 -21.75 15.09
N LEU A 249 -3.58 -21.44 16.11
CA LEU A 249 -2.63 -22.41 16.72
C LEU A 249 -3.15 -23.16 17.93
N GLN A 250 -4.44 -23.03 18.28
CA GLN A 250 -5.00 -23.88 19.35
C GLN A 250 -5.02 -25.35 18.97
N ASN A 251 -4.88 -25.65 17.67
CA ASN A 251 -4.69 -26.98 17.11
C ASN A 251 -3.50 -26.95 16.13
N SER A 252 -2.71 -28.03 16.05
CA SER A 252 -1.54 -28.11 15.17
C SER A 252 -1.92 -27.79 13.71
N MET A 253 -1.22 -26.85 13.07
CA MET A 253 -1.46 -26.53 11.66
C MET A 253 -0.98 -27.68 10.74
N PRO A 254 -1.81 -28.17 9.81
CA PRO A 254 -1.42 -29.21 8.88
C PRO A 254 -0.41 -28.65 7.87
N PRO A 255 0.50 -29.49 7.34
CA PRO A 255 1.48 -29.07 6.34
C PRO A 255 0.87 -28.37 5.12
N ALA A 256 -0.35 -28.74 4.72
CA ALA A 256 -1.07 -28.11 3.61
C ALA A 256 -1.47 -26.65 3.88
N ALA A 257 -1.81 -26.29 5.14
CA ALA A 257 -2.13 -24.92 5.52
C ALA A 257 -0.88 -24.03 5.49
N ILE A 258 0.25 -24.58 5.92
CA ILE A 258 1.56 -23.92 5.84
C ILE A 258 1.95 -23.74 4.37
N LEU A 259 1.77 -24.77 3.54
CA LEU A 259 2.03 -24.71 2.10
C LEU A 259 1.17 -23.65 1.41
N ALA A 260 -0.12 -23.54 1.75
CA ALA A 260 -1.01 -22.51 1.19
C ALA A 260 -0.54 -21.08 1.53
N LEU A 261 -0.06 -20.86 2.77
CA LEU A 261 0.52 -19.57 3.19
C LEU A 261 1.85 -19.28 2.50
N VAL A 262 2.70 -20.29 2.32
CA VAL A 262 3.98 -20.18 1.61
C VAL A 262 3.80 -19.98 0.10
N CYS A 263 2.74 -20.54 -0.49
CA CYS A 263 2.39 -20.40 -1.91
C CYS A 263 1.56 -19.15 -2.23
N MET A 264 1.19 -18.34 -1.23
CA MET A 264 0.55 -17.03 -1.40
C MET A 264 1.24 -16.13 -2.46
N PRO A 265 2.58 -16.15 -2.65
CA PRO A 265 3.26 -15.36 -3.68
C PRO A 265 2.84 -15.70 -5.11
N LEU A 266 2.36 -16.93 -5.37
CA LEU A 266 1.85 -17.32 -6.68
C LEU A 266 0.57 -16.55 -7.05
N LEU A 267 -0.12 -15.95 -6.07
CA LEU A 267 -1.25 -15.07 -6.34
C LEU A 267 -0.84 -13.81 -7.09
N ALA A 268 0.42 -13.37 -6.99
CA ALA A 268 0.95 -12.25 -7.78
C ALA A 268 0.83 -12.50 -9.29
N ILE A 269 0.86 -13.76 -9.74
CA ILE A 269 0.66 -14.14 -11.15
C ILE A 269 -0.76 -13.81 -11.61
N SER A 270 -1.73 -13.97 -10.71
CA SER A 270 -3.15 -13.72 -10.96
C SER A 270 -3.58 -12.28 -10.67
N GLU A 271 -2.65 -11.40 -10.29
CA GLU A 271 -3.01 -10.02 -10.03
C GLU A 271 -3.39 -9.30 -11.32
N PRO A 272 -4.55 -8.62 -11.33
CA PRO A 272 -4.95 -7.83 -12.48
C PRO A 272 -3.95 -6.70 -12.68
N ARG A 273 -3.38 -6.63 -13.89
CA ARG A 273 -2.59 -5.48 -14.33
C ARG A 273 -3.56 -4.41 -14.81
N PHE A 274 -3.61 -3.32 -14.08
CA PHE A 274 -4.39 -2.15 -14.47
C PHE A 274 -3.50 -1.22 -15.29
N GLU A 275 -4.05 -0.62 -16.35
CA GLU A 275 -3.39 0.54 -16.96
C GLU A 275 -3.39 1.67 -15.93
N PRO A 276 -2.22 2.25 -15.59
CA PRO A 276 -2.17 3.34 -14.63
C PRO A 276 -2.89 4.58 -15.16
N ASP A 277 -3.82 5.12 -14.37
CA ASP A 277 -4.50 6.36 -14.71
C ASP A 277 -3.53 7.55 -14.76
N LEU A 278 -3.82 8.50 -15.67
CA LEU A 278 -3.07 9.75 -15.75
C LEU A 278 -3.55 10.69 -14.62
N ARG A 279 -2.67 10.96 -13.67
CA ARG A 279 -2.96 11.80 -12.50
C ARG A 279 -2.33 13.18 -12.62
N GLU A 280 -3.07 14.22 -12.25
CA GLU A 280 -2.59 15.60 -12.18
C GLU A 280 -2.28 16.01 -10.74
N VAL A 281 -1.13 16.66 -10.54
CA VAL A 281 -0.82 17.43 -9.33
C VAL A 281 -0.60 18.88 -9.76
N ALA A 282 -1.36 19.79 -9.18
CA ALA A 282 -1.26 21.23 -9.42
C ALA A 282 -0.85 21.97 -8.15
N THR A 283 -0.02 23.00 -8.30
CA THR A 283 0.42 23.88 -7.21
C THR A 283 0.40 25.31 -7.69
N THR A 284 -0.03 26.24 -6.83
CA THR A 284 -0.22 27.64 -7.19
C THR A 284 0.53 28.55 -6.23
N ILE A 285 1.08 29.65 -6.75
CA ILE A 285 1.63 30.74 -5.95
C ILE A 285 1.22 32.09 -6.53
N GLU A 286 1.12 33.12 -5.68
CA GLU A 286 0.94 34.50 -6.11
C GLU A 286 2.27 35.26 -6.01
N ILE A 287 2.60 35.98 -7.07
CA ILE A 287 3.86 36.70 -7.29
C ILE A 287 3.52 38.18 -7.53
N ASN A 288 4.20 39.07 -6.81
CA ASN A 288 4.08 40.52 -6.93
C ASN A 288 4.92 41.06 -8.11
N ALA A 289 4.71 40.48 -9.29
CA ALA A 289 5.38 40.87 -10.52
C ALA A 289 4.45 40.65 -11.72
N PRO A 290 4.57 41.44 -12.80
CA PRO A 290 3.73 41.27 -13.99
C PRO A 290 4.06 39.95 -14.73
N PRO A 291 3.09 39.33 -15.43
CA PRO A 291 3.29 38.02 -16.08
C PRO A 291 4.44 37.99 -17.08
N GLU A 292 4.73 39.11 -17.74
CA GLU A 292 5.81 39.24 -18.71
C GLU A 292 7.18 39.06 -18.05
N HIS A 293 7.34 39.56 -16.82
CA HIS A 293 8.59 39.40 -16.07
C HIS A 293 8.70 37.99 -15.46
N VAL A 294 7.59 37.47 -14.91
CA VAL A 294 7.55 36.08 -14.40
C VAL A 294 7.85 35.06 -15.50
N TRP A 295 7.43 35.34 -16.74
CA TRP A 295 7.64 34.47 -17.90
C TRP A 295 9.13 34.15 -18.13
N GLU A 296 10.01 35.14 -17.97
CA GLU A 296 11.46 34.98 -18.17
C GLU A 296 12.02 33.88 -17.25
N HIS A 297 11.55 33.84 -16.01
CA HIS A 297 11.95 32.85 -14.99
C HIS A 297 11.22 31.50 -15.11
N VAL A 298 10.08 31.44 -15.81
CA VAL A 298 9.33 30.19 -16.08
C VAL A 298 9.96 29.41 -17.23
N VAL A 299 10.41 30.11 -18.27
CA VAL A 299 11.06 29.51 -19.45
C VAL A 299 12.39 28.87 -19.06
N SER A 300 13.17 29.56 -18.24
CA SER A 300 14.44 29.09 -17.69
C SER A 300 14.67 29.72 -16.32
N PHE A 301 15.23 28.95 -15.38
CA PHE A 301 15.61 29.47 -14.07
C PHE A 301 17.05 29.11 -13.75
N SER A 302 17.70 30.01 -13.01
CA SER A 302 19.07 29.90 -12.54
C SER A 302 19.21 28.80 -11.49
N GLU A 303 20.41 28.64 -10.94
CA GLU A 303 20.64 27.59 -9.95
C GLU A 303 19.88 27.87 -8.64
N LEU A 304 19.03 26.92 -8.24
CA LEU A 304 18.28 27.00 -7.00
C LEU A 304 19.23 26.85 -5.80
N PRO A 305 18.98 27.55 -4.69
CA PRO A 305 19.72 27.35 -3.45
C PRO A 305 19.54 25.91 -2.94
N GLN A 306 20.51 25.41 -2.16
CA GLN A 306 20.45 24.07 -1.56
C GLN A 306 19.08 23.78 -0.92
N PRO A 307 18.57 22.55 -1.01
CA PRO A 307 17.25 22.21 -0.49
C PRO A 307 17.19 22.35 1.04
N SER A 308 16.15 23.02 1.52
CA SER A 308 15.92 23.22 2.95
C SER A 308 15.17 22.05 3.62
N ARG A 309 14.44 21.24 2.85
CA ARG A 309 13.64 20.12 3.40
C ARG A 309 14.50 18.86 3.55
N TRP A 310 14.40 18.21 4.71
CA TRP A 310 15.23 17.06 5.11
C TRP A 310 15.21 15.89 4.11
N PHE A 311 14.08 15.59 3.50
CA PHE A 311 13.93 14.43 2.62
C PHE A 311 14.66 14.57 1.28
N PHE A 312 14.91 15.79 0.80
CA PHE A 312 15.77 16.01 -0.37
C PHE A 312 17.22 15.60 -0.07
N ASN A 313 17.68 15.81 1.17
CA ASN A 313 19.01 15.38 1.61
C ASN A 313 19.11 13.87 1.84
N LEU A 314 17.98 13.16 1.84
CA LEU A 314 17.93 11.70 1.93
C LEU A 314 17.84 11.01 0.56
N GLY A 315 17.91 11.78 -0.53
CA GLY A 315 18.05 11.23 -1.87
C GLY A 315 16.88 11.49 -2.82
N VAL A 316 15.76 12.05 -2.35
CA VAL A 316 14.65 12.45 -3.24
C VAL A 316 15.17 13.40 -4.31
N ALA A 317 14.88 13.12 -5.59
CA ALA A 317 15.32 13.96 -6.70
C ALA A 317 14.71 15.37 -6.58
N TYR A 318 15.54 16.40 -6.76
CA TYR A 318 15.10 17.79 -6.71
C TYR A 318 15.71 18.62 -7.84
N PRO A 319 15.00 19.65 -8.33
CA PRO A 319 15.49 20.51 -9.39
C PRO A 319 16.64 21.41 -8.89
N ILE A 320 17.67 21.53 -9.74
CA ILE A 320 18.85 22.35 -9.55
C ILE A 320 18.78 23.59 -10.44
N ARG A 321 18.48 23.42 -11.73
CA ARG A 321 18.39 24.51 -12.72
C ARG A 321 17.60 24.07 -13.95
N ALA A 322 17.12 25.01 -14.74
CA ALA A 322 16.50 24.70 -16.04
C ALA A 322 17.05 25.59 -17.15
N ARG A 323 17.43 24.96 -18.26
CA ARG A 323 17.89 25.64 -19.48
C ARG A 323 17.00 25.25 -20.66
N ILE A 324 16.85 26.14 -21.63
CA ILE A 324 16.09 25.85 -22.84
C ILE A 324 16.97 26.02 -24.07
N GLU A 325 16.82 25.10 -25.03
CA GLU A 325 17.44 25.17 -26.35
C GLU A 325 16.35 25.42 -27.40
N GLY A 326 16.47 26.53 -28.13
CA GLY A 326 15.46 26.99 -29.09
C GLY A 326 14.42 27.93 -28.47
N SER A 327 13.38 28.26 -29.24
CA SER A 327 12.26 29.11 -28.82
C SER A 327 10.96 28.65 -29.48
N GLY A 328 9.84 28.80 -28.78
CA GLY A 328 8.52 28.39 -29.25
C GLY A 328 8.25 26.89 -29.16
N VAL A 329 7.20 26.43 -29.83
CA VAL A 329 6.84 25.01 -29.91
C VAL A 329 7.95 24.23 -30.63
N GLY A 330 8.36 23.10 -30.05
CA GLY A 330 9.48 22.29 -30.54
C GLY A 330 10.83 22.62 -29.92
N ALA A 331 10.95 23.73 -29.16
CA ALA A 331 12.11 23.95 -28.28
C ALA A 331 12.23 22.81 -27.25
N VAL A 332 13.43 22.59 -26.73
CA VAL A 332 13.68 21.54 -25.73
C VAL A 332 14.17 22.17 -24.45
N ARG A 333 13.42 21.96 -23.37
CA ARG A 333 13.84 22.35 -22.03
C ARG A 333 14.56 21.18 -21.36
N TYR A 334 15.71 21.46 -20.76
CA TYR A 334 16.48 20.52 -19.96
C TYR A 334 16.42 20.99 -18.52
N CYS A 335 15.70 20.24 -17.69
CA CYS A 335 15.58 20.51 -16.26
C CYS A 335 16.51 19.57 -15.50
N GLU A 336 17.60 20.12 -14.97
CA GLU A 336 18.63 19.36 -14.28
C GLU A 336 18.18 19.07 -12.84
N PHE A 337 18.07 17.80 -12.47
CA PHE A 337 17.80 17.36 -11.10
C PHE A 337 19.06 16.76 -10.47
N SER A 338 19.04 16.59 -9.15
CA SER A 338 20.10 15.93 -8.38
C SER A 338 20.43 14.51 -8.85
N THR A 339 19.50 13.83 -9.52
CA THR A 339 19.66 12.46 -10.04
C THR A 339 19.82 12.38 -11.57
N GLY A 340 19.88 13.54 -12.26
CA GLY A 340 20.04 13.63 -13.72
C GLY A 340 19.00 14.54 -14.39
N PRO A 341 19.05 14.70 -15.72
CA PRO A 341 18.19 15.64 -16.43
C PRO A 341 16.81 15.05 -16.80
N PHE A 342 15.78 15.86 -16.65
CA PHE A 342 14.55 15.74 -17.44
C PHE A 342 14.76 16.38 -18.82
N VAL A 343 14.25 15.71 -19.86
CA VAL A 343 14.21 16.25 -21.23
C VAL A 343 12.76 16.53 -21.60
N GLU A 344 12.46 17.80 -21.78
CA GLU A 344 11.10 18.34 -21.81
C GLU A 344 10.82 19.12 -23.11
N PRO A 345 10.44 18.44 -24.21
CA PRO A 345 10.07 19.12 -25.43
C PRO A 345 8.81 19.99 -25.24
N ILE A 346 8.90 21.25 -25.64
CA ILE A 346 7.80 22.21 -25.57
C ILE A 346 6.71 21.83 -26.56
N THR A 347 5.49 21.69 -26.06
CA THR A 347 4.29 21.36 -26.83
C THR A 347 3.37 22.57 -27.06
N HIS A 348 3.37 23.52 -26.12
CA HIS A 348 2.61 24.77 -26.23
C HIS A 348 3.45 25.92 -25.69
N TRP A 349 3.42 27.04 -26.41
CA TRP A 349 4.11 28.28 -26.06
C TRP A 349 3.21 29.48 -26.34
N GLU A 350 2.62 30.02 -25.28
CA GLU A 350 1.88 31.27 -25.31
C GLU A 350 2.53 32.23 -24.31
N GLU A 351 3.27 33.19 -24.84
CA GLU A 351 4.07 34.12 -24.05
C GLU A 351 3.26 34.82 -22.96
N ALA A 352 3.85 34.89 -21.75
CA ALA A 352 3.25 35.43 -20.53
C ALA A 352 1.91 34.79 -20.11
N LYS A 353 1.55 33.61 -20.65
CA LYS A 353 0.27 32.94 -20.35
C LYS A 353 0.39 31.45 -20.08
N ARG A 354 1.07 30.69 -20.96
CA ARG A 354 1.06 29.23 -20.90
C ARG A 354 2.31 28.62 -21.53
N LEU A 355 2.98 27.76 -20.77
CA LEU A 355 4.08 26.93 -21.24
C LEU A 355 3.79 25.47 -20.91
N ALA A 356 3.60 24.62 -21.92
CA ALA A 356 3.35 23.18 -21.71
C ALA A 356 4.41 22.34 -22.41
N PHE A 357 4.83 21.26 -21.76
CA PHE A 357 5.89 20.38 -22.25
C PHE A 357 5.56 18.92 -22.00
N SER A 358 5.99 18.06 -22.92
CA SER A 358 5.97 16.60 -22.74
C SER A 358 7.24 16.17 -22.01
N VAL A 359 7.22 15.00 -21.36
CA VAL A 359 8.43 14.42 -20.77
C VAL A 359 8.92 13.31 -21.69
N ARG A 360 10.05 13.53 -22.38
CA ARG A 360 10.67 12.53 -23.26
C ARG A 360 11.51 11.54 -22.47
N SER A 361 12.22 12.02 -21.45
CA SER A 361 12.99 11.20 -20.52
C SER A 361 13.04 11.86 -19.14
N GLN A 362 13.12 11.03 -18.10
CA GLN A 362 13.27 11.44 -16.71
C GLN A 362 14.44 10.70 -16.05
N PRO A 363 15.10 11.30 -15.05
CA PRO A 363 16.05 10.60 -14.21
C PRO A 363 15.32 9.68 -13.20
N PRO A 364 16.05 8.83 -12.45
CA PRO A 364 15.51 8.15 -11.29
C PRO A 364 14.87 9.13 -10.30
N THR A 365 13.73 8.76 -9.72
CA THR A 365 12.94 9.62 -8.82
C THR A 365 13.64 9.93 -7.49
N MET A 366 14.60 9.09 -7.10
CA MET A 366 15.47 9.31 -5.95
C MET A 366 16.75 8.47 -6.07
N GLN A 367 17.79 8.89 -5.35
CA GLN A 367 18.97 8.10 -5.08
C GLN A 367 18.86 7.54 -3.67
N GLU A 368 18.53 6.25 -3.57
CA GLU A 368 18.28 5.61 -2.28
C GLU A 368 19.50 5.60 -1.37
N TRP A 369 19.27 5.90 -0.08
CA TRP A 369 20.30 5.72 0.93
C TRP A 369 20.40 4.23 1.27
N SER A 370 21.60 3.68 1.07
CA SER A 370 21.93 2.29 1.35
C SER A 370 23.41 2.20 1.74
N PRO A 371 23.82 1.18 2.53
CA PRO A 371 25.23 0.87 2.73
C PRO A 371 25.99 0.61 1.42
N TYR A 372 25.28 0.34 0.32
CA TYR A 372 25.84 0.10 -1.01
C TYR A 372 25.77 1.35 -1.88
N GLN A 373 26.75 1.52 -2.77
CA GLN A 373 26.84 2.69 -3.68
C GLN A 373 25.70 2.76 -4.71
N LYS A 374 25.05 1.62 -5.00
CA LYS A 374 23.95 1.53 -5.96
C LYS A 374 22.89 0.56 -5.43
N VAL A 375 21.64 1.01 -5.40
CA VAL A 375 20.45 0.19 -5.14
C VAL A 375 19.78 -0.08 -6.48
N GLU A 376 19.50 -1.35 -6.78
CA GLU A 376 18.78 -1.73 -8.00
C GLU A 376 17.30 -1.93 -7.68
N ALA A 377 16.61 -0.81 -7.51
CA ALA A 377 15.19 -0.71 -7.26
C ALA A 377 14.46 -0.24 -8.54
N PRO A 378 13.85 -1.15 -9.33
CA PRO A 378 13.21 -0.81 -10.61
C PRO A 378 12.11 0.26 -10.50
N HIS A 379 11.41 0.33 -9.36
CA HIS A 379 10.36 1.33 -9.14
C HIS A 379 10.86 2.78 -9.18
N LEU A 380 12.17 3.02 -9.00
CA LEU A 380 12.77 4.35 -9.09
C LEU A 380 12.73 4.94 -10.50
N THR A 381 12.67 4.08 -11.52
CA THR A 381 12.69 4.50 -12.94
C THR A 381 11.41 4.09 -13.70
N GLU A 382 10.74 3.02 -13.28
CA GLU A 382 9.66 2.42 -14.06
C GLU A 382 8.26 2.67 -13.47
N SER A 383 8.13 2.79 -12.14
CA SER A 383 6.82 2.83 -11.49
C SER A 383 6.15 4.20 -11.51
N LEU A 384 6.89 5.28 -11.27
CA LEU A 384 6.38 6.65 -11.34
C LEU A 384 6.94 7.33 -12.59
N VAL A 385 6.08 7.55 -13.59
CA VAL A 385 6.47 8.12 -14.87
C VAL A 385 5.74 9.44 -15.11
N SER A 386 6.48 10.54 -15.11
CA SER A 386 5.99 11.85 -15.52
C SER A 386 5.74 11.86 -17.04
N ARG A 387 4.58 12.35 -17.46
CA ARG A 387 4.15 12.35 -18.87
C ARG A 387 4.19 13.74 -19.49
N ARG A 388 3.76 14.75 -18.74
CA ARG A 388 3.78 16.16 -19.16
C ARG A 388 3.77 17.09 -17.97
N GLY A 389 4.18 18.33 -18.21
CA GLY A 389 4.02 19.42 -17.25
C GLY A 389 3.56 20.69 -17.93
N GLU A 390 3.08 21.64 -17.13
CA GLU A 390 2.52 22.89 -17.60
C GLU A 390 2.70 23.99 -16.56
N PHE A 391 3.03 25.20 -17.03
CA PHE A 391 2.95 26.44 -16.27
C PHE A 391 1.86 27.33 -16.87
N ARG A 392 0.97 27.86 -16.04
CA ARG A 392 -0.03 28.87 -16.41
C ARG A 392 0.18 30.14 -15.61
N LEU A 393 0.14 31.27 -16.29
CA LEU A 393 0.28 32.60 -15.70
C LEU A 393 -1.05 33.33 -15.86
N VAL A 394 -1.64 33.72 -14.74
CA VAL A 394 -2.90 34.49 -14.71
C VAL A 394 -2.62 35.86 -14.11
N ARG A 395 -2.84 36.92 -14.88
CA ARG A 395 -2.73 38.29 -14.40
C ARG A 395 -3.79 38.56 -13.32
N LEU A 396 -3.36 39.09 -12.19
CA LEU A 396 -4.21 39.48 -11.07
C LEU A 396 -4.62 40.96 -11.18
N ASN A 397 -5.71 41.34 -10.51
CA ASN A 397 -6.24 42.71 -10.54
C ASN A 397 -5.27 43.75 -9.98
N ASN A 398 -4.37 43.34 -9.08
CA ASN A 398 -3.32 44.20 -8.51
C ASN A 398 -2.10 44.37 -9.44
N GLY A 399 -2.13 43.81 -10.65
CA GLY A 399 -1.01 43.83 -11.59
C GLY A 399 0.00 42.69 -11.40
N GLY A 400 -0.12 41.89 -10.32
CA GLY A 400 0.70 40.71 -10.07
C GLY A 400 0.28 39.49 -10.90
N THR A 401 0.90 38.34 -10.60
CA THR A 401 0.71 37.09 -11.34
C THR A 401 0.37 35.95 -10.40
N ARG A 402 -0.65 35.17 -10.73
CA ARG A 402 -0.86 33.83 -10.18
C ARG A 402 -0.20 32.82 -11.12
N LEU A 403 0.82 32.14 -10.61
CA LEU A 403 1.56 31.11 -11.33
C LEU A 403 1.07 29.73 -10.85
N GLU A 404 0.57 28.93 -11.78
CA GLU A 404 0.12 27.56 -11.57
C GLU A 404 1.09 26.60 -12.26
N GLY A 405 1.64 25.64 -11.51
CA GLY A 405 2.47 24.56 -12.04
C GLY A 405 1.73 23.22 -11.90
N SER A 406 1.49 22.55 -13.02
CA SER A 406 0.86 21.23 -13.08
C SER A 406 1.82 20.18 -13.65
N THR A 407 1.80 18.98 -13.07
CA THR A 407 2.49 17.80 -13.58
C THR A 407 1.51 16.66 -13.69
N TRP A 408 1.51 15.97 -14.83
CA TRP A 408 0.73 14.76 -15.05
C TRP A 408 1.65 13.54 -15.07
N TYR A 409 1.35 12.54 -14.26
CA TYR A 409 2.15 11.33 -14.12
C TYR A 409 1.27 10.07 -14.08
N THR A 410 1.90 8.93 -14.33
CA THR A 410 1.31 7.59 -14.18
C THR A 410 2.04 6.86 -13.06
N LEU A 411 1.32 6.08 -12.25
CA LEU A 411 1.86 5.32 -11.12
C LEU A 411 1.47 3.84 -11.19
N ASP A 412 2.43 2.98 -11.50
CA ASP A 412 2.25 1.52 -11.58
C ASP A 412 2.66 0.83 -10.27
N MET A 413 1.90 1.09 -9.21
CA MET A 413 2.03 0.45 -7.90
C MET A 413 0.67 0.27 -7.25
N ALA A 414 0.41 -0.90 -6.68
CA ALA A 414 -0.77 -1.20 -5.89
C ALA A 414 -0.45 -1.24 -4.38
N PRO A 415 -1.39 -0.93 -3.49
CA PRO A 415 -2.59 -0.17 -3.79
C PRO A 415 -2.23 1.28 -4.21
N SER A 416 -2.76 1.73 -5.35
CA SER A 416 -2.43 3.05 -5.92
C SER A 416 -2.69 4.18 -4.94
N PHE A 417 -3.83 4.15 -4.25
CA PHE A 417 -4.22 5.16 -3.28
C PHE A 417 -3.17 5.44 -2.19
N TYR A 418 -2.38 4.44 -1.81
CA TYR A 418 -1.41 4.58 -0.73
C TYR A 418 -0.17 5.30 -1.24
N TRP A 419 0.29 4.88 -2.42
CA TRP A 419 1.45 5.44 -3.08
C TRP A 419 1.18 6.84 -3.64
N THR A 420 -0.07 7.15 -4.05
CA THR A 420 -0.45 8.50 -4.51
C THR A 420 -0.32 9.56 -3.44
N LEU A 421 -0.54 9.22 -2.16
CA LEU A 421 -0.31 10.15 -1.05
C LEU A 421 1.13 10.62 -1.00
N TRP A 422 2.07 9.71 -1.23
CA TRP A 422 3.49 10.01 -1.23
C TRP A 422 3.92 10.74 -2.51
N SER A 423 3.53 10.24 -3.69
CA SER A 423 3.92 10.87 -4.95
C SER A 423 3.35 12.27 -5.11
N ASP A 424 2.08 12.50 -4.77
CA ASP A 424 1.48 13.85 -4.83
C ASP A 424 2.18 14.82 -3.87
N TRP A 425 2.47 14.35 -2.66
CA TRP A 425 3.16 15.17 -1.66
C TRP A 425 4.59 15.53 -2.10
N LEU A 426 5.33 14.58 -2.68
CA LEU A 426 6.68 14.80 -3.21
C LEU A 426 6.66 15.74 -4.41
N ILE A 427 5.79 15.52 -5.40
CA ILE A 427 5.65 16.37 -6.59
C ILE A 427 5.23 17.79 -6.20
N SER A 428 4.24 17.93 -5.32
CA SER A 428 3.81 19.24 -4.81
C SER A 428 4.92 19.97 -4.05
N SER A 429 5.76 19.21 -3.32
CA SER A 429 6.94 19.77 -2.65
C SER A 429 7.99 20.27 -3.63
N ILE A 430 8.21 19.56 -4.75
CA ILE A 430 9.09 19.98 -5.84
C ILE A 430 8.53 21.22 -6.53
N HIS A 431 7.22 21.23 -6.86
CA HIS A 431 6.55 22.40 -7.43
C HIS A 431 6.71 23.62 -6.53
N THR A 432 6.40 23.48 -5.25
CA THR A 432 6.50 24.57 -4.27
C THR A 432 7.92 25.17 -4.27
N ARG A 433 8.95 24.33 -4.31
CA ARG A 433 10.35 24.79 -4.38
C ARG A 433 10.64 25.60 -5.64
N VAL A 434 10.22 25.13 -6.82
CA VAL A 434 10.44 25.84 -8.09
C VAL A 434 9.65 27.16 -8.12
N LEU A 435 8.38 27.11 -7.75
CA LEU A 435 7.48 28.27 -7.75
C LEU A 435 7.93 29.34 -6.76
N GLN A 436 8.43 28.95 -5.58
CA GLN A 436 9.01 29.88 -4.61
C GLN A 436 10.29 30.54 -5.11
N HIS A 437 11.13 29.79 -5.84
CA HIS A 437 12.34 30.36 -6.44
C HIS A 437 12.00 31.35 -7.56
N ILE A 438 11.07 31.01 -8.45
CA ILE A 438 10.59 31.92 -9.49
C ILE A 438 10.02 33.20 -8.85
N LYS A 439 9.25 33.05 -7.77
CA LYS A 439 8.74 34.19 -7.00
C LYS A 439 9.87 35.07 -6.46
N SER A 440 10.87 34.47 -5.82
CA SER A 440 11.96 35.25 -5.22
C SER A 440 12.80 36.00 -6.26
N GLU A 441 12.97 35.45 -7.45
CA GLU A 441 13.73 36.10 -8.53
C GLU A 441 12.91 37.20 -9.21
N ALA A 442 11.61 36.96 -9.46
CA ALA A 442 10.75 37.92 -10.15
C ALA A 442 10.29 39.11 -9.27
N GLU A 443 10.39 39.00 -7.95
CA GLU A 443 10.04 40.07 -7.00
C GLU A 443 11.26 40.93 -6.56
N GLN A 444 12.47 40.55 -7.00
CA GLN A 444 13.67 41.38 -6.84
C GLN A 444 13.64 42.55 -7.84
#